data_AF-A0A7N1A994-F1
#
_entry.id   AF-A0A7N1A994-F1
#
_cell.length_a   1.000
_cell.length_b   1.000
_cell.length_c   1.000
_cell.angle_alpha   90.00
_cell.angle_beta   90.00
_cell.angle_gamma   90.00
#
_symmetry.space_group_name_H-M   'P 1'
#
loop_
_entity.id
_entity.type
_entity.pdbx_description
1 polymer ?
#
loop_
_entity_poly.entity_id
_entity_poly.type
_entity_poly.pdbx_seq_one_letter_code
_entity_poly.pdbx_strand_id
1 'polypeptide(L)'
;MNTAAKAASNLLRRVLPVSNSLEHSHQLQQSRGIRVKVMNGNLDQALTFMQRAMTSSGIERLIKNAPTRHYKKAEKRVLAKKALERRLRSQDMARKLKSILVQKVRGV
;
A
#
# COMPACT_ATOMS: atom_id res chain seq x y z
N MET A 1 -26.46 31.55 -35.83
CA MET A 1 -27.46 30.47 -35.65
C MET A 1 -26.91 29.49 -34.63
N ASN A 2 -27.76 28.93 -33.75
CA ASN A 2 -27.46 28.02 -32.60
C ASN A 2 -27.67 28.61 -31.20
N THR A 3 -28.60 29.57 -31.04
CA THR A 3 -29.07 30.05 -29.73
C THR A 3 -30.19 29.18 -29.16
N ALA A 4 -31.05 28.58 -30.00
CA ALA A 4 -32.16 27.73 -29.58
C ALA A 4 -31.70 26.43 -28.88
N ALA A 5 -30.60 25.82 -29.33
CA ALA A 5 -30.06 24.59 -28.76
C ALA A 5 -29.43 24.78 -27.36
N LYS A 6 -29.03 26.02 -26.99
CA LYS A 6 -28.47 26.33 -25.66
C LYS A 6 -29.54 26.62 -24.61
N ALA A 7 -30.77 26.95 -25.00
CA ALA A 7 -31.85 27.26 -24.07
C ALA A 7 -32.53 25.99 -23.54
N ALA A 8 -32.65 24.95 -24.37
CA ALA A 8 -33.31 23.69 -24.00
C ALA A 8 -32.53 22.87 -22.94
N SER A 9 -31.20 23.00 -22.89
CA SER A 9 -30.35 22.28 -21.93
C SER A 9 -30.43 22.82 -20.50
N ASN A 10 -30.95 24.04 -20.31
CA ASN A 10 -31.06 24.66 -18.98
C ASN A 10 -32.38 24.34 -18.25
N LEU A 11 -33.38 23.81 -18.95
CA LEU A 11 -34.68 23.45 -18.34
C LEU A 11 -34.65 22.06 -17.66
N LEU A 12 -33.70 21.19 -17.99
CA LEU A 12 -33.53 19.89 -17.34
C LEU A 12 -32.61 19.92 -16.09
N ARG A 13 -32.07 21.09 -15.72
CA ARG A 13 -31.17 21.23 -14.55
C ARG A 13 -31.83 21.83 -13.31
N ARG A 14 -33.16 21.99 -13.30
CA ARG A 14 -33.86 22.57 -12.15
C ARG A 14 -34.47 21.49 -11.23
N VAL A 15 -33.65 21.11 -10.25
CA VAL A 15 -34.01 20.87 -8.84
C VAL A 15 -34.83 19.63 -8.48
N LEU A 16 -34.12 18.60 -8.01
CA LEU A 16 -34.48 17.80 -6.83
C LEU A 16 -33.36 17.99 -5.80
N PRO A 17 -33.63 17.99 -4.48
CA PRO A 17 -32.62 18.30 -3.48
C PRO A 17 -31.68 17.10 -3.33
N VAL A 18 -30.58 17.09 -4.07
CA VAL A 18 -29.39 16.29 -3.75
C VAL A 18 -28.64 17.03 -2.65
N SER A 19 -29.20 17.01 -1.45
CA SER A 19 -28.48 17.40 -0.24
C SER A 19 -27.58 16.22 0.14
N ASN A 20 -26.27 16.48 0.20
CA ASN A 20 -25.23 15.75 0.96
C ASN A 20 -24.20 14.85 0.24
N SER A 21 -24.09 14.84 -1.10
CA SER A 21 -23.06 14.01 -1.75
C SER A 21 -21.75 14.73 -2.12
N LEU A 22 -21.69 16.06 -2.12
CA LEU A 22 -20.48 16.81 -2.54
C LEU A 22 -19.53 17.15 -1.37
N GLU A 23 -20.06 17.29 -0.15
CA GLU A 23 -19.25 17.59 1.05
C GLU A 23 -18.41 16.40 1.56
N HIS A 24 -18.81 15.17 1.24
CA HIS A 24 -18.06 13.96 1.61
C HIS A 24 -16.82 13.71 0.74
N SER A 25 -16.79 14.29 -0.47
CA SER A 25 -15.70 14.13 -1.43
C SER A 25 -14.49 15.00 -1.08
N HIS A 26 -14.73 16.17 -0.50
CA HIS A 26 -13.68 17.13 -0.15
C HIS A 26 -12.96 16.79 1.17
N GLN A 27 -13.62 16.10 2.11
CA GLN A 27 -12.96 15.56 3.32
C GLN A 27 -12.02 14.38 3.05
N LEU A 28 -12.20 13.66 1.93
CA LEU A 28 -11.32 12.55 1.54
C LEU A 28 -9.95 13.03 1.03
N GLN A 29 -9.81 14.31 0.65
CA GLN A 29 -8.65 14.82 -0.10
C GLN A 29 -7.42 15.25 0.72
N GLN A 30 -7.32 14.95 2.03
CA GLN A 30 -6.08 15.15 2.81
C GLN A 30 -5.67 13.93 3.66
N SER A 31 -6.05 12.76 3.18
CA SER A 31 -5.76 11.48 3.81
C SER A 31 -4.34 10.97 3.48
N ARG A 32 -3.28 11.49 4.11
CA ARG A 32 -1.91 10.94 3.96
C ARG A 32 -1.62 9.84 4.98
N GLY A 33 -1.01 8.74 4.55
CA GLY A 33 -0.52 7.65 5.41
C GLY A 33 -1.47 6.47 5.59
N ILE A 34 -1.04 5.48 6.39
CA ILE A 34 -1.84 4.29 6.73
C ILE A 34 -2.78 4.64 7.87
N ARG A 35 -4.09 4.57 7.62
CA ARG A 35 -5.14 4.84 8.61
C ARG A 35 -6.15 3.72 8.58
N VAL A 36 -6.66 3.36 9.76
CA VAL A 36 -7.64 2.26 9.93
C VAL A 36 -8.73 2.75 10.87
N LYS A 37 -9.99 2.63 10.46
CA LYS A 37 -11.13 2.90 11.33
C LYS A 37 -11.33 1.69 12.25
N VAL A 38 -11.45 1.93 13.55
CA VAL A 38 -11.82 0.87 14.51
C VAL A 38 -13.31 0.58 14.33
N MET A 39 -13.64 -0.66 13.98
CA MET A 39 -15.02 -1.12 13.82
C MET A 39 -15.41 -1.95 15.04
N ASN A 40 -16.67 -1.84 15.47
CA ASN A 40 -17.26 -2.68 16.52
C ASN A 40 -16.48 -2.68 17.85
N GLY A 41 -15.76 -1.59 18.16
CA GLY A 41 -14.92 -1.49 19.35
C GLY A 41 -13.67 -2.41 19.36
N ASN A 42 -13.37 -3.12 18.26
CA ASN A 42 -12.25 -4.06 18.22
C ASN A 42 -10.95 -3.38 17.79
N LEU A 43 -10.21 -2.88 18.78
CA LEU A 43 -8.92 -2.21 18.56
C LEU A 43 -7.84 -3.16 18.06
N ASP A 44 -7.75 -4.37 18.61
CA ASP A 44 -6.69 -5.34 18.28
C ASP A 44 -6.72 -5.75 16.81
N GLN A 45 -7.92 -5.94 16.26
CA GLN A 45 -8.10 -6.22 14.85
C GLN A 45 -7.67 -5.05 13.98
N ALA A 46 -8.02 -3.82 14.38
CA ALA A 46 -7.62 -2.61 13.67
C ALA A 46 -6.10 -2.41 13.68
N LEU A 47 -5.45 -2.64 14.82
CA LEU A 47 -4.00 -2.60 14.97
C LEU A 47 -3.29 -3.67 14.14
N THR A 48 -3.82 -4.90 14.13
CA THR A 48 -3.30 -5.99 13.29
C THR A 48 -3.37 -5.63 11.81
N PHE A 49 -4.48 -5.03 11.37
CA PHE A 49 -4.64 -4.58 9.99
C PHE A 49 -3.68 -3.44 9.65
N MET A 50 -3.54 -2.46 10.56
CA MET A 50 -2.59 -1.36 10.43
C MET A 50 -1.15 -1.87 10.33
N GLN A 51 -0.76 -2.82 11.18
CA GLN A 51 0.56 -3.43 11.17
C GLN A 51 0.82 -4.15 9.84
N ARG A 52 -0.12 -4.97 9.36
CA ARG A 52 0.02 -5.65 8.07
C ARG A 52 0.21 -4.66 6.91
N ALA A 53 -0.56 -3.58 6.90
CA ALA A 53 -0.42 -2.51 5.91
C ALA A 53 0.95 -1.79 6.02
N MET A 54 1.45 -1.58 7.24
CA MET A 54 2.76 -0.97 7.49
C MET A 54 3.92 -1.87 7.07
N THR A 55 3.82 -3.17 7.31
CA THR A 55 4.82 -4.16 6.92
C THR A 55 4.83 -4.36 5.40
N SER A 56 3.66 -4.48 4.76
CA SER A 56 3.55 -4.73 3.31
C SER A 56 3.98 -3.54 2.46
N SER A 57 3.68 -2.31 2.91
CA SER A 57 4.17 -1.07 2.29
C SER A 57 5.68 -0.90 2.42
N GLY A 58 6.34 -1.67 3.30
CA GLY A 58 7.77 -1.57 3.57
C GLY A 58 8.16 -0.40 4.47
N ILE A 59 7.19 0.42 4.91
CA ILE A 59 7.43 1.56 5.81
C ILE A 59 8.08 1.11 7.12
N GLU A 60 7.63 -0.01 7.69
CA GLU A 60 8.24 -0.58 8.89
C GLU A 60 9.75 -0.80 8.71
N ARG A 61 10.15 -1.35 7.55
CA ARG A 61 11.57 -1.61 7.25
C ARG A 61 12.33 -0.31 7.02
N LEU A 62 11.71 0.71 6.44
CA LEU A 62 12.33 2.03 6.28
C LEU A 62 12.59 2.69 7.63
N ILE A 63 11.63 2.62 8.56
CA ILE A 63 11.77 3.16 9.90
C ILE A 63 12.83 2.40 10.69
N LYS A 64 12.76 1.06 10.72
CA LYS A 64 13.71 0.22 11.48
C LYS A 64 15.14 0.31 10.96
N ASN A 65 15.31 0.44 9.64
CA ASN A 65 16.63 0.52 9.01
C ASN A 65 17.08 1.97 8.76
N ALA A 66 16.42 2.96 9.37
CA ALA A 66 16.82 4.34 9.23
C ALA A 66 18.28 4.50 9.70
N PRO A 67 19.14 5.17 8.91
CA PRO A 67 20.55 5.30 9.25
C PRO A 67 20.72 6.25 10.45
N THR A 68 21.36 5.77 11.51
CA THR A 68 21.70 6.60 12.69
C THR A 68 22.89 7.52 12.44
N ARG A 69 23.75 7.18 11.47
CA ARG A 69 24.91 7.98 11.05
C ARG A 69 25.04 8.04 9.54
N HIS A 70 25.90 8.95 9.07
CA HIS A 70 26.24 9.02 7.66
C HIS A 70 27.07 7.81 7.20
N TYR A 71 26.71 7.29 6.03
CA TYR A 71 27.46 6.28 5.29
C TYR A 71 27.99 6.88 3.99
N LYS A 72 29.30 6.73 3.74
CA LYS A 72 29.91 7.17 2.48
C LYS A 72 29.37 6.34 1.32
N LYS A 73 29.42 6.87 0.09
CA LYS A 73 28.89 6.20 -1.12
C LYS A 73 29.51 4.81 -1.34
N ALA A 74 30.81 4.64 -1.07
CA ALA A 74 31.48 3.36 -1.18
C ALA A 74 30.88 2.29 -0.26
N GLU A 75 30.64 2.64 1.01
CA GLU A 75 30.03 1.77 2.02
C GLU A 75 28.59 1.41 1.64
N LYS A 76 27.79 2.39 1.18
CA LYS A 76 26.43 2.16 0.67
C LYS A 76 26.40 1.11 -0.46
N ARG A 77 27.34 1.16 -1.41
CA ARG A 77 27.45 0.17 -2.51
C ARG A 77 27.73 -1.24 -1.98
N VAL A 78 28.64 -1.37 -1.01
CA VAL A 78 28.96 -2.66 -0.38
C VAL A 78 27.76 -3.22 0.37
N LEU A 79 27.05 -2.39 1.15
CA LEU A 79 25.84 -2.81 1.87
C LEU A 79 24.73 -3.29 0.93
N ALA A 80 24.52 -2.57 -0.18
CA ALA A 80 23.56 -2.97 -1.21
C ALA A 80 23.93 -4.32 -1.85
N LYS A 81 25.20 -4.54 -2.19
CA LYS A 81 25.69 -5.81 -2.72
C LYS A 81 25.46 -6.96 -1.74
N LYS A 82 25.81 -6.78 -0.46
CA LYS A 82 25.59 -7.79 0.59
C LYS A 82 24.10 -8.08 0.83
N ALA A 83 23.22 -7.09 0.68
CA ALA A 83 21.78 -7.29 0.79
C ALA A 83 21.23 -8.11 -0.40
N LEU A 84 21.69 -7.83 -1.62
CA LEU A 84 21.33 -8.58 -2.81
C LEU A 84 21.77 -10.04 -2.71
N GLU A 85 23.02 -10.28 -2.30
CA GLU A 85 23.56 -11.63 -2.13
C GLU A 85 22.76 -12.45 -1.10
N ARG A 86 22.43 -11.85 0.05
CA ARG A 86 21.56 -12.49 1.06
C ARG A 86 20.19 -12.85 0.49
N ARG A 87 19.59 -11.95 -0.29
CA ARG A 87 18.29 -12.20 -0.95
C ARG A 87 18.40 -13.39 -1.91
N LEU A 88 19.38 -13.39 -2.81
CA LEU A 88 19.56 -14.48 -3.78
C LEU A 88 19.81 -15.82 -3.08
N ARG A 89 20.70 -15.85 -2.07
CA ARG A 89 20.98 -17.07 -1.31
C ARG A 89 19.73 -17.63 -0.61
N SER A 90 18.90 -16.77 -0.03
CA SER A 90 17.64 -17.19 0.60
C SER A 90 16.61 -17.71 -0.42
N GLN A 91 16.53 -17.09 -1.61
CA GLN A 91 15.65 -17.53 -2.69
C GLN A 91 16.09 -18.90 -3.25
N ASP A 92 17.38 -19.09 -3.47
CA ASP A 92 17.91 -20.36 -3.95
C ASP A 92 17.69 -21.48 -2.94
N MET A 93 17.90 -21.19 -1.65
CA MET A 93 17.57 -22.13 -0.57
C MET A 93 16.08 -22.49 -0.58
N ALA A 94 15.19 -21.50 -0.68
CA ALA A 94 13.75 -21.74 -0.72
C ALA A 94 13.33 -22.61 -1.92
N ARG A 95 13.96 -22.41 -3.09
CA ARG A 95 13.73 -23.24 -4.28
C ARG A 95 14.16 -24.69 -4.06
N LYS A 96 15.34 -24.91 -3.47
CA LYS A 96 15.84 -26.25 -3.12
C LYS A 96 14.95 -26.95 -2.09
N LEU A 97 14.50 -26.23 -1.06
CA LEU A 97 13.57 -26.79 -0.08
C LEU A 97 12.23 -27.17 -0.71
N LYS A 98 11.72 -26.33 -1.62
CA LYS A 98 10.50 -26.63 -2.39
C LYS A 98 10.67 -27.88 -3.25
N SER A 99 11.80 -28.05 -3.93
CA SER A 99 12.02 -29.26 -4.75
C SER A 99 12.10 -30.52 -3.89
N ILE A 100 12.81 -30.47 -2.74
CA ILE A 100 12.88 -31.58 -1.80
C ILE A 100 11.49 -31.93 -1.26
N LEU A 101 10.70 -30.92 -0.88
CA LEU A 101 9.35 -31.13 -0.37
C LEU A 101 8.45 -31.80 -1.43
N VAL A 102 8.55 -31.36 -2.69
CA VAL A 102 7.80 -31.96 -3.80
C VAL A 102 8.22 -33.41 -4.04
N GLN A 103 9.52 -33.72 -4.01
CA GLN A 103 10.02 -35.10 -4.12
C GLN A 103 9.46 -35.98 -3.01
N LYS A 104 9.55 -35.52 -1.76
CA LYS A 104 8.99 -36.22 -0.59
C LYS A 104 7.49 -36.49 -0.70
N VAL A 105 6.70 -35.51 -1.14
CA VAL A 105 5.23 -35.68 -1.28
C VAL A 105 4.89 -36.63 -2.43
N ARG A 106 5.70 -36.66 -3.49
CA ARG A 106 5.49 -37.54 -4.66
C ARG A 106 5.99 -38.98 -4.43
N GLY A 107 6.70 -39.23 -3.33
CA GLY A 107 7.25 -40.57 -3.03
C GLY A 107 8.43 -40.98 -3.93
N VAL A 108 9.13 -40.00 -4.51
CA VAL A 108 10.32 -40.19 -5.37
C VAL A 108 11.58 -39.76 -4.63
#